data_AF-A0A7V6YVE0-F1
#
_entry.id   AF-A0A7V6YVE0-F1
#
_cell.length_a   1.000
_cell.length_b   1.000
_cell.length_c   1.000
_cell.angle_alpha   90.00
_cell.angle_beta   90.00
_cell.angle_gamma   90.00
#
_symmetry.space_group_name_H-M   'P 1'
#
loop_
_entity.id
_entity.type
_entity.pdbx_description
1 polymer ?
#
loop_
_entity_poly.entity_id
_entity_poly.type
_entity_poly.pdbx_seq_one_letter_code
_entity_poly.pdbx_strand_id
1 'polypeptide(L)'
;MQLILLEKTYDYPNKVESIDELIQQIIDTLNESNLYFNYLIVDGVEVYDECEEYLLDRINDIKKIEVEAKTVETFTSDLLLMGENYLKGAIPEVSKLADEFYKGATQNTWEKFQQLLEGLQWLYQFIETVNKNSERPYNWDQFLEISGNLQNELQNLNEALVNNDAILIGDLISYEIQPLLERFKDELTNTIDHQGQRTDLN
;
A
#
# COMPACT_ATOMS: atom_id res chain seq x y z
N MET A 1 13.89 5.37 -29.39
CA MET A 1 12.61 5.13 -28.72
C MET A 1 12.02 6.48 -28.36
N GLN A 2 10.70 6.56 -28.39
CA GLN A 2 9.95 7.77 -28.10
C GLN A 2 9.24 7.61 -26.75
N LEU A 3 9.49 8.52 -25.82
CA LEU A 3 8.75 8.63 -24.57
C LEU A 3 7.64 9.68 -24.73
N ILE A 4 6.41 9.33 -24.39
CA ILE A 4 5.27 10.24 -24.29
C ILE A 4 4.89 10.40 -22.81
N LEU A 5 4.90 11.65 -22.34
CA LEU A 5 4.66 12.00 -20.95
C LEU A 5 3.93 13.34 -20.88
N LEU A 6 2.70 13.34 -20.34
CA LEU A 6 1.84 14.53 -20.20
C LEU A 6 1.78 15.38 -21.49
N GLU A 7 1.44 14.72 -22.61
CA GLU A 7 1.37 15.29 -23.97
C GLU A 7 2.72 15.75 -24.58
N LYS A 8 3.82 15.68 -23.83
CA LYS A 8 5.17 15.94 -24.35
C LYS A 8 5.79 14.67 -24.90
N THR A 9 6.67 14.86 -25.88
CA THR A 9 7.37 13.79 -26.57
C THR A 9 8.87 14.00 -26.44
N TYR A 10 9.59 12.95 -26.05
CA TYR A 10 11.03 12.93 -25.87
C TYR A 10 11.63 11.77 -26.68
N ASP A 11 12.77 12.01 -27.33
CA ASP A 11 13.48 11.00 -28.11
C ASP A 11 14.73 10.55 -27.38
N TYR A 12 14.85 9.24 -27.14
CA TYR A 12 16.01 8.60 -26.54
C TYR A 12 16.60 7.56 -27.50
N PRO A 13 17.93 7.34 -27.50
CA PRO A 13 18.48 6.21 -28.22
C PRO A 13 18.09 4.89 -27.55
N ASN A 14 17.95 3.83 -28.33
CA ASN A 14 17.66 2.47 -27.83
C ASN A 14 18.93 1.87 -27.20
N LYS A 15 19.30 2.40 -26.03
CA LYS A 15 20.49 2.00 -25.28
C LYS A 15 20.14 1.90 -23.80
N VAL A 16 20.75 0.92 -23.13
CA VAL A 16 20.61 0.70 -21.69
C VAL A 16 20.95 1.97 -20.90
N GLU A 17 21.99 2.67 -21.32
CA GLU A 17 22.45 3.94 -20.72
C GLU A 17 21.37 5.04 -20.67
N SER A 18 20.35 4.96 -21.52
CA SER A 18 19.27 5.95 -21.60
C SER A 18 18.07 5.62 -20.74
N ILE A 19 18.01 4.43 -20.12
CA ILE A 19 16.89 4.03 -19.28
C ILE A 19 16.86 4.86 -17.99
N ASP A 20 18.02 5.05 -17.34
CA ASP A 20 18.12 5.86 -16.13
C ASP A 20 17.66 7.31 -16.37
N GLU A 21 18.12 7.92 -17.47
CA GLU A 21 17.71 9.29 -17.86
C GLU A 21 16.22 9.38 -18.16
N LEU A 22 15.65 8.35 -18.80
CA LEU A 22 14.23 8.26 -19.09
C LEU A 22 13.41 8.16 -17.81
N ILE A 23 13.78 7.26 -16.89
CA ILE A 23 13.10 7.07 -15.61
C ILE A 23 13.17 8.36 -14.78
N GLN A 24 14.33 9.00 -14.72
CA GLN A 24 14.48 10.27 -14.01
C GLN A 24 13.59 11.37 -14.62
N GLN A 25 13.52 11.46 -15.97
CA GLN A 25 12.64 12.40 -16.65
C GLN A 25 11.17 12.16 -16.28
N ILE A 26 10.73 10.90 -16.17
CA ILE A 26 9.39 10.55 -15.72
C ILE A 26 9.17 11.06 -14.29
N ILE A 27 10.05 10.68 -13.36
CA ILE A 27 9.95 11.05 -11.94
C ILE A 27 9.87 12.58 -11.78
N ASP A 28 10.77 13.32 -12.40
CA ASP A 28 10.84 14.78 -12.26
C ASP A 28 9.58 15.44 -12.81
N THR A 29 9.12 15.03 -13.99
CA THR A 29 7.94 15.63 -14.63
C THR A 29 6.65 15.33 -13.86
N LEU A 30 6.50 14.12 -13.33
CA LEU A 30 5.34 13.74 -12.52
C LEU A 30 5.32 14.49 -11.20
N ASN A 31 6.48 14.62 -10.53
CA ASN A 31 6.62 15.38 -9.29
C ASN A 31 6.28 16.86 -9.50
N GLU A 32 6.81 17.50 -10.56
CA GLU A 32 6.49 18.89 -10.91
C GLU A 32 5.00 19.12 -11.19
N SER A 33 4.32 18.08 -11.69
CA SER A 33 2.91 18.14 -12.08
C SER A 33 1.96 17.65 -10.97
N ASN A 34 2.49 17.27 -9.80
CA ASN A 34 1.72 16.67 -8.70
C ASN A 34 0.90 15.44 -9.13
N LEU A 35 1.55 14.54 -9.88
CA LEU A 35 0.95 13.30 -10.37
C LEU A 35 1.73 12.09 -9.85
N TYR A 36 1.03 10.98 -9.70
CA TYR A 36 1.60 9.68 -9.39
C TYR A 36 1.76 8.85 -10.65
N PHE A 37 2.88 8.12 -10.73
CA PHE A 37 3.07 7.08 -11.73
C PHE A 37 2.03 5.98 -11.53
N ASN A 38 1.43 5.48 -12.62
CA ASN A 38 0.49 4.37 -12.58
C ASN A 38 1.06 3.14 -13.31
N TYR A 39 1.36 3.27 -14.61
CA TYR A 39 2.01 2.21 -15.39
C TYR A 39 2.61 2.76 -16.68
N LEU A 40 3.43 1.95 -17.36
CA LEU A 40 3.91 2.23 -18.71
C LEU A 40 3.07 1.52 -19.77
N ILE A 41 2.94 2.14 -20.93
CA ILE A 41 2.45 1.48 -22.15
C ILE A 41 3.64 1.39 -23.11
N VAL A 42 4.24 0.21 -23.24
CA VAL A 42 5.40 -0.03 -24.11
C VAL A 42 4.94 -0.73 -25.38
N ASP A 43 5.02 -0.05 -26.52
CA ASP A 43 4.55 -0.52 -27.82
C ASP A 43 3.11 -1.10 -27.80
N GLY A 44 2.24 -0.49 -26.98
CA GLY A 44 0.84 -0.89 -26.79
C GLY A 44 0.60 -1.96 -25.72
N VAL A 45 1.63 -2.36 -24.97
CA VAL A 45 1.53 -3.31 -23.84
C VAL A 45 1.61 -2.56 -22.52
N GLU A 46 0.61 -2.73 -21.66
CA GLU A 46 0.60 -2.18 -20.30
C GLU A 46 1.58 -2.94 -19.39
N VAL A 47 2.43 -2.21 -18.69
CA VAL A 47 3.48 -2.71 -17.80
C VAL A 47 3.35 -1.98 -16.46
N TYR A 48 2.86 -2.68 -15.45
CA TYR A 48 2.55 -2.13 -14.14
C TYR A 48 3.74 -2.21 -13.17
N ASP A 49 4.43 -3.34 -13.16
CA ASP A 49 5.54 -3.64 -12.24
C ASP A 49 6.82 -3.92 -13.02
N GLU A 50 7.97 -3.90 -12.32
CA GLU A 50 9.29 -4.24 -12.88
C GLU A 50 9.60 -3.49 -14.19
N CYS A 51 9.10 -2.24 -14.30
CA CYS A 51 9.17 -1.45 -15.51
C CYS A 51 10.61 -1.31 -16.04
N GLU A 52 11.57 -1.08 -15.16
CA GLU A 52 12.98 -0.97 -15.53
C GLU A 52 13.51 -2.27 -16.16
N GLU A 53 13.24 -3.43 -15.55
CA GLU A 53 13.63 -4.74 -16.07
C GLU A 53 12.95 -5.03 -17.42
N TYR A 54 11.65 -4.71 -17.52
CA TYR A 54 10.92 -4.85 -18.76
C TYR A 54 11.54 -4.05 -19.91
N LEU A 55 11.93 -2.79 -19.63
CA LEU A 55 12.59 -1.91 -20.58
C LEU A 55 13.98 -2.43 -20.95
N LEU A 56 14.77 -2.86 -19.97
CA LEU A 56 16.12 -3.42 -20.17
C LEU A 56 16.10 -4.62 -21.12
N ASP A 57 15.18 -5.56 -20.89
CA ASP A 57 15.04 -6.78 -21.68
C ASP A 57 14.69 -6.52 -23.14
N ARG A 58 14.04 -5.38 -23.42
CA ARG A 58 13.46 -5.07 -24.74
C ARG A 58 14.07 -3.84 -25.40
N ILE A 59 15.07 -3.22 -24.80
CA ILE A 59 15.57 -1.89 -25.15
C ILE A 59 15.90 -1.72 -26.64
N ASN A 60 16.40 -2.77 -27.30
CA ASN A 60 16.77 -2.74 -28.71
C ASN A 60 15.57 -2.55 -29.64
N ASP A 61 14.39 -3.04 -29.24
CA ASP A 61 13.21 -3.13 -30.10
C ASP A 61 12.13 -2.09 -29.78
N ILE A 62 12.21 -1.44 -28.60
CA ILE A 62 11.21 -0.49 -28.15
C ILE A 62 11.11 0.69 -29.11
N LYS A 63 9.89 0.98 -29.58
CA LYS A 63 9.62 2.15 -30.41
C LYS A 63 9.00 3.27 -29.60
N LYS A 64 8.01 2.96 -28.78
CA LYS A 64 7.18 3.92 -28.06
C LYS A 64 6.95 3.48 -26.62
N ILE A 65 7.08 4.42 -25.70
CA ILE A 65 6.74 4.29 -24.28
C ILE A 65 5.79 5.43 -23.96
N GLU A 66 4.63 5.14 -23.39
CA GLU A 66 3.69 6.14 -22.88
C GLU A 66 3.57 5.97 -21.38
N VAL A 67 3.51 7.08 -20.66
CA VAL A 67 3.35 7.07 -19.20
C VAL A 67 1.92 7.39 -18.86
N GLU A 68 1.26 6.43 -18.22
CA GLU A 68 -0.02 6.66 -17.58
C GLU A 68 0.21 7.11 -16.14
N ALA A 69 -0.42 8.23 -15.79
CA ALA A 69 -0.30 8.87 -14.50
C ALA A 69 -1.67 9.15 -13.91
N LYS A 70 -1.74 9.21 -12.58
CA LYS A 70 -2.98 9.51 -11.84
C LYS A 70 -2.78 10.74 -10.95
N THR A 71 -3.86 11.43 -10.64
CA THR A 71 -3.83 12.53 -9.66
C THR A 71 -3.60 11.99 -8.25
N VAL A 72 -3.09 12.85 -7.36
CA VAL A 72 -2.97 12.53 -5.92
C VAL A 72 -4.30 12.07 -5.33
N GLU A 73 -5.40 12.71 -5.74
CA GLU A 73 -6.75 12.33 -5.34
C GLU A 73 -7.05 10.89 -5.75
N THR A 74 -6.97 10.57 -7.05
CA THR A 74 -7.27 9.20 -7.55
C THR A 74 -6.36 8.15 -6.93
N PHE A 75 -5.07 8.46 -6.77
CA PHE A 75 -4.12 7.54 -6.13
C PHE A 75 -4.47 7.29 -4.65
N THR A 76 -4.77 8.34 -3.90
CA THR A 76 -5.16 8.23 -2.48
C THR A 76 -6.44 7.40 -2.33
N SER A 77 -7.38 7.62 -3.23
CA SER A 77 -8.64 6.90 -3.33
C SER A 77 -8.49 5.40 -3.60
N ASP A 78 -7.66 5.05 -4.58
CA ASP A 78 -7.31 3.66 -4.87
C ASP A 78 -6.67 3.00 -3.64
N LEU A 79 -5.76 3.70 -2.96
CA LEU A 79 -5.14 3.22 -1.73
C LEU A 79 -6.17 2.98 -0.61
N LEU A 80 -7.11 3.92 -0.39
CA LEU A 80 -8.15 3.79 0.64
C LEU A 80 -9.00 2.54 0.40
N LEU A 81 -9.43 2.31 -0.85
CA LEU A 81 -10.19 1.12 -1.26
C LEU A 81 -9.40 -0.18 -1.04
N MET A 82 -8.11 -0.18 -1.39
CA MET A 82 -7.22 -1.31 -1.14
C MET A 82 -7.10 -1.61 0.36
N GLY A 83 -6.92 -0.58 1.19
CA GLY A 83 -6.87 -0.71 2.65
C GLY A 83 -8.17 -1.29 3.23
N GLU A 84 -9.32 -0.81 2.76
CA GLU A 84 -10.62 -1.26 3.25
C GLU A 84 -10.84 -2.74 2.90
N ASN A 85 -10.53 -3.13 1.67
CA ASN A 85 -10.64 -4.50 1.19
C ASN A 85 -9.67 -5.45 1.91
N TYR A 86 -8.45 -5.01 2.15
CA TYR A 86 -7.47 -5.75 2.94
C TYR A 86 -8.02 -6.03 4.36
N LEU A 87 -8.50 -5.00 5.06
CA LEU A 87 -9.02 -5.15 6.42
C LEU A 87 -10.29 -6.00 6.50
N LYS A 88 -11.16 -5.96 5.49
CA LYS A 88 -12.33 -6.86 5.38
C LYS A 88 -11.93 -8.33 5.40
N GLY A 89 -10.81 -8.68 4.75
CA GLY A 89 -10.27 -10.04 4.75
C GLY A 89 -9.46 -10.37 6.01
N ALA A 90 -8.67 -9.42 6.51
CA ALA A 90 -7.73 -9.66 7.61
C ALA A 90 -8.43 -9.81 8.98
N ILE A 91 -9.39 -8.94 9.33
CA ILE A 91 -10.00 -8.91 10.67
C ILE A 91 -10.58 -10.28 11.10
N PRO A 92 -11.32 -11.02 10.26
CA PRO A 92 -11.80 -12.36 10.62
C PRO A 92 -10.68 -13.36 10.93
N GLU A 93 -9.55 -13.28 10.23
CA GLU A 93 -8.40 -14.16 10.47
C GLU A 93 -7.64 -13.76 11.74
N VAL A 94 -7.57 -12.46 12.06
CA VAL A 94 -7.01 -11.96 13.32
C VAL A 94 -7.80 -12.47 14.52
N SER A 95 -9.14 -12.45 14.43
CA SER A 95 -10.00 -12.99 15.48
C SER A 95 -9.75 -14.49 15.72
N LYS A 96 -9.59 -15.28 14.65
CA LYS A 96 -9.25 -16.71 14.74
C LYS A 96 -7.86 -16.93 15.34
N LEU A 97 -6.88 -16.12 14.96
CA LEU A 97 -5.51 -16.20 15.45
C LEU A 97 -5.44 -16.02 16.97
N ALA A 98 -6.14 -15.02 17.51
CA ALA A 98 -6.18 -14.79 18.95
C ALA A 98 -6.74 -16.01 19.71
N ASP A 99 -7.80 -16.59 19.16
CA ASP A 99 -8.44 -17.82 19.62
C ASP A 99 -7.51 -19.05 19.63
N GLU A 100 -6.59 -19.14 18.68
CA GLU A 100 -5.59 -20.21 18.60
C GLU A 100 -4.52 -20.10 19.70
N PHE A 101 -4.12 -18.89 20.08
CA PHE A 101 -3.16 -18.67 21.15
C PHE A 101 -3.67 -19.20 22.51
N TYR A 102 -4.97 -19.07 22.79
CA TYR A 102 -5.58 -19.66 24.00
C TYR A 102 -5.64 -21.20 23.98
N LYS A 103 -5.72 -21.80 22.78
CA LYS A 103 -5.86 -23.26 22.60
C LYS A 103 -4.50 -23.98 22.53
N GLY A 104 -3.41 -23.21 22.52
CA GLY A 104 -2.04 -23.69 22.40
C GLY A 104 -1.48 -23.39 21.01
N ALA A 105 -0.59 -22.41 20.94
CA ALA A 105 0.01 -21.96 19.68
C ALA A 105 0.80 -23.10 18.99
N THR A 106 0.39 -23.41 17.76
CA THR A 106 1.07 -24.36 16.89
C THR A 106 2.05 -23.63 15.97
N GLN A 107 2.87 -24.36 15.21
CA GLN A 107 3.69 -23.75 14.15
C GLN A 107 2.83 -22.91 13.17
N ASN A 108 1.67 -23.42 12.76
CA ASN A 108 0.75 -22.70 11.88
C ASN A 108 0.18 -21.43 12.55
N THR A 109 -0.03 -21.45 13.87
CA THR A 109 -0.43 -20.25 14.63
C THR A 109 0.65 -19.19 14.57
N TRP A 110 1.93 -19.58 14.70
CA TRP A 110 3.07 -18.67 14.56
C TRP A 110 3.24 -18.13 13.13
N GLU A 111 2.97 -18.94 12.11
CA GLU A 111 2.99 -18.48 10.71
C GLU A 111 1.90 -17.43 10.45
N LYS A 112 0.68 -17.64 10.95
CA LYS A 112 -0.40 -16.63 10.91
C LYS A 112 -0.06 -15.37 11.70
N PHE A 113 0.62 -15.53 12.83
CA PHE A 113 1.09 -14.40 13.62
C PHE A 113 2.11 -13.56 12.84
N GLN A 114 3.04 -14.19 12.12
CA GLN A 114 3.95 -13.49 11.23
C GLN A 114 3.18 -12.72 10.12
N GLN A 115 2.16 -13.35 9.52
CA GLN A 115 1.31 -12.69 8.52
C GLN A 115 0.57 -11.47 9.09
N LEU A 116 0.12 -11.52 10.36
CA LEU A 116 -0.43 -10.36 11.05
C LEU A 116 0.59 -9.24 11.13
N LEU A 117 1.84 -9.52 11.54
CA LEU A 117 2.88 -8.50 11.65
C LEU A 117 3.22 -7.87 10.28
N GLU A 118 3.33 -8.68 9.23
CA GLU A 118 3.52 -8.22 7.85
C GLU A 118 2.35 -7.32 7.41
N GLY A 119 1.13 -7.72 7.77
CA GLY A 119 -0.08 -6.94 7.55
C GLY A 119 -0.09 -5.58 8.25
N LEU A 120 0.32 -5.55 9.52
CA LEU A 120 0.44 -4.30 10.29
C LEU A 120 1.52 -3.38 9.70
N GLN A 121 2.64 -3.95 9.24
CA GLN A 121 3.68 -3.20 8.55
C GLN A 121 3.16 -2.58 7.24
N TRP A 122 2.39 -3.33 6.46
CA TRP A 122 1.77 -2.81 5.24
C TRP A 122 0.82 -1.66 5.54
N LEU A 123 -0.02 -1.76 6.58
CA LEU A 123 -0.90 -0.66 7.02
C LEU A 123 -0.10 0.59 7.43
N TYR A 124 1.03 0.41 8.11
CA TYR A 124 1.91 1.54 8.45
C TYR A 124 2.50 2.20 7.19
N GLN A 125 2.94 1.42 6.20
CA GLN A 125 3.43 1.94 4.92
C GLN A 125 2.34 2.68 4.14
N PHE A 126 1.11 2.16 4.17
CA PHE A 126 -0.07 2.82 3.60
C PHE A 126 -0.26 4.22 4.23
N ILE A 127 -0.23 4.32 5.56
CA ILE A 127 -0.36 5.61 6.26
C ILE A 127 0.78 6.54 5.88
N GLU A 128 2.02 6.07 5.92
CA GLU A 128 3.19 6.89 5.57
C GLU A 128 3.15 7.40 4.13
N THR A 129 2.62 6.59 3.20
CA THR A 129 2.48 6.97 1.79
C THR A 129 1.50 8.12 1.63
N VAL A 130 0.30 8.00 2.20
CA VAL A 130 -0.72 9.06 2.13
C VAL A 130 -0.29 10.29 2.95
N ASN A 131 0.43 10.10 4.06
CA ASN A 131 0.92 11.21 4.88
C ASN A 131 1.93 12.11 4.15
N LYS A 132 2.65 11.58 3.14
CA LYS A 132 3.57 12.36 2.30
C LYS A 132 2.86 13.21 1.25
N ASN A 133 1.58 12.95 0.98
CA ASN A 133 0.81 13.72 0.00
C ASN A 133 0.55 15.15 0.50
N SER A 134 0.52 16.08 -0.45
CA SER A 134 0.13 17.48 -0.20
C SER A 134 -1.35 17.60 0.21
N GLU A 135 -2.17 16.66 -0.25
CA GLU A 135 -3.59 16.56 0.02
C GLU A 135 -3.87 15.25 0.76
N ARG A 136 -4.69 15.32 1.80
CA ARG A 136 -5.02 14.19 2.67
C ARG A 136 -6.52 14.14 2.93
N PRO A 137 -7.06 12.95 3.27
CA PRO A 137 -8.44 12.82 3.71
C PRO A 137 -8.82 13.80 4.84
N TYR A 138 -10.09 14.20 4.89
CA TYR A 138 -10.58 15.17 5.88
C TYR A 138 -10.42 14.71 7.34
N ASN A 139 -10.45 13.39 7.58
CA ASN A 139 -10.30 12.72 8.87
C ASN A 139 -8.91 12.10 9.04
N TRP A 140 -7.86 12.67 8.42
CA TRP A 140 -6.53 12.07 8.45
C TRP A 140 -5.93 11.92 9.86
N ASP A 141 -6.24 12.83 10.78
CA ASP A 141 -5.74 12.78 12.15
C ASP A 141 -6.16 11.49 12.89
N GLN A 142 -7.31 10.93 12.53
CA GLN A 142 -7.87 9.69 13.09
C GLN A 142 -7.03 8.49 12.66
N PHE A 143 -6.55 8.47 11.41
CA PHE A 143 -5.62 7.43 10.93
C PHE A 143 -4.28 7.51 11.66
N LEU A 144 -3.76 8.73 11.87
CA LEU A 144 -2.51 8.93 12.62
C LEU A 144 -2.64 8.48 14.07
N GLU A 145 -3.78 8.77 14.72
CA GLU A 145 -4.06 8.30 16.08
C GLU A 145 -4.11 6.77 16.16
N ILE A 146 -4.82 6.12 15.23
CA ILE A 146 -4.91 4.65 15.15
C ILE A 146 -3.50 4.05 14.96
N SER A 147 -2.70 4.62 14.06
CA SER A 147 -1.32 4.18 13.83
C SER A 147 -0.46 4.28 15.08
N GLY A 148 -0.57 5.40 15.81
CA GLY A 148 0.18 5.61 17.06
C GLY A 148 -0.21 4.59 18.12
N ASN A 149 -1.51 4.30 18.25
CA ASN A 149 -2.00 3.28 19.18
C ASN A 149 -1.52 1.88 18.78
N LEU A 150 -1.59 1.50 17.50
CA LEU A 150 -1.06 0.22 17.02
C LEU A 150 0.44 0.07 17.31
N GLN A 151 1.21 1.15 17.18
CA GLN A 151 2.64 1.13 17.51
C GLN A 151 2.89 0.86 18.99
N ASN A 152 2.08 1.43 19.89
CA ASN A 152 2.16 1.15 21.32
C ASN A 152 1.83 -0.33 21.61
N GLU A 153 0.79 -0.86 20.96
CA GLU A 153 0.41 -2.27 21.16
C GLU A 153 1.43 -3.26 20.61
N LEU A 154 2.14 -2.90 19.54
CA LEU A 154 3.28 -3.70 19.05
C LEU A 154 4.41 -3.78 20.08
N GLN A 155 4.62 -2.75 20.90
CA GLN A 155 5.57 -2.82 22.01
C GLN A 155 5.11 -3.83 23.08
N ASN A 156 3.83 -3.77 23.47
CA ASN A 156 3.24 -4.72 24.43
C ASN A 156 3.32 -6.17 23.90
N LEU A 157 3.05 -6.35 22.61
CA LEU A 157 3.12 -7.65 21.92
C LEU A 157 4.54 -8.21 21.95
N ASN A 158 5.54 -7.36 21.72
CA ASN A 158 6.95 -7.75 21.79
C ASN A 158 7.35 -8.18 23.21
N GLU A 159 6.86 -7.50 24.26
CA GLU A 159 7.08 -7.92 25.65
C GLU A 159 6.46 -9.30 25.93
N ALA A 160 5.23 -9.55 25.45
CA ALA A 160 4.58 -10.84 25.58
C ALA A 160 5.35 -11.97 24.85
N LEU A 161 5.88 -11.69 23.66
CA LEU A 161 6.74 -12.61 22.89
C LEU A 161 8.02 -12.96 23.65
N VAL A 162 8.74 -11.96 24.17
CA VAL A 162 9.97 -12.16 24.93
C VAL A 162 9.73 -13.04 26.17
N ASN A 163 8.57 -12.86 26.80
CA ASN A 163 8.16 -13.65 27.96
C ASN A 163 7.54 -15.02 27.61
N ASN A 164 7.37 -15.33 26.32
CA ASN A 164 6.65 -16.52 25.83
C ASN A 164 5.22 -16.64 26.41
N ASP A 165 4.56 -15.51 26.65
CA ASP A 165 3.22 -15.48 27.23
C ASP A 165 2.15 -15.53 26.13
N ALA A 166 1.82 -16.76 25.71
CA ALA A 166 0.83 -17.01 24.67
C ALA A 166 -0.56 -16.48 25.04
N ILE A 167 -0.93 -16.48 26.33
CA ILE A 167 -2.24 -15.97 26.77
C ILE A 167 -2.28 -14.46 26.58
N LEU A 168 -1.23 -13.75 27.02
CA LEU A 168 -1.12 -12.31 26.84
C LEU A 168 -1.07 -11.91 25.35
N ILE A 169 -0.41 -12.70 24.48
CA ILE A 169 -0.47 -12.47 23.04
C ILE A 169 -1.91 -12.55 22.52
N GLY A 170 -2.65 -13.59 22.93
CA GLY A 170 -4.07 -13.73 22.59
C GLY A 170 -4.92 -12.55 23.08
N ASP A 171 -4.67 -12.08 24.30
CA ASP A 171 -5.37 -10.94 24.89
C ASP A 171 -5.09 -9.65 24.12
N LEU A 172 -3.82 -9.34 23.84
CA LEU A 172 -3.42 -8.14 23.09
C LEU A 172 -4.01 -8.15 21.67
N ILE A 173 -4.01 -9.30 20.99
CA ILE A 173 -4.61 -9.40 19.66
C ILE A 173 -6.13 -9.17 19.75
N SER A 174 -6.82 -9.82 20.70
CA SER A 174 -8.28 -9.77 20.81
C SER A 174 -8.82 -8.41 21.26
N TYR A 175 -8.18 -7.81 22.25
CA TYR A 175 -8.74 -6.67 22.98
C TYR A 175 -8.10 -5.34 22.63
N GLU A 176 -6.90 -5.33 22.04
CA GLU A 176 -6.20 -4.10 21.70
C GLU A 176 -6.02 -3.96 20.19
N ILE A 177 -5.39 -4.94 19.52
CA ILE A 177 -5.08 -4.85 18.08
C ILE A 177 -6.33 -4.98 17.22
N GLN A 178 -7.17 -6.00 17.44
CA GLN A 178 -8.36 -6.21 16.61
C GLN A 178 -9.31 -5.00 16.65
N PRO A 179 -9.65 -4.40 17.81
CA PRO A 179 -10.49 -3.20 17.85
C PRO A 179 -9.88 -2.00 17.11
N LEU A 180 -8.55 -1.84 17.13
CA LEU A 180 -7.87 -0.81 16.35
C LEU A 180 -7.99 -1.05 14.84
N LEU A 181 -7.89 -2.31 14.39
CA LEU A 181 -8.10 -2.67 12.99
C LEU A 181 -9.56 -2.45 12.53
N GLU A 182 -10.53 -2.77 13.39
CA GLU A 182 -11.95 -2.50 13.15
C GLU A 182 -12.21 -1.00 13.02
N ARG A 183 -11.66 -0.19 13.95
CA ARG A 183 -11.73 1.27 13.88
C ARG A 183 -11.08 1.80 12.60
N PHE A 184 -9.92 1.27 12.21
CA PHE A 184 -9.26 1.65 10.96
C PHE A 184 -10.18 1.40 9.76
N LYS A 185 -10.74 0.19 9.64
CA LYS A 185 -11.66 -0.16 8.55
C LYS A 185 -12.86 0.79 8.51
N ASP A 186 -13.40 1.14 9.67
CA ASP A 186 -14.54 2.05 9.76
C ASP A 186 -14.17 3.47 9.32
N GLU A 187 -13.00 3.98 9.72
CA GLU A 187 -12.50 5.27 9.22
C GLU A 187 -12.28 5.26 7.71
N LEU A 188 -11.71 4.20 7.13
CA LEU A 188 -11.59 4.03 5.68
C LEU A 188 -12.95 4.08 5.00
N THR A 189 -13.92 3.32 5.52
CA THR A 189 -15.29 3.27 4.98
C THR A 189 -15.90 4.66 4.98
N ASN A 190 -15.81 5.38 6.10
CA ASN A 190 -16.35 6.74 6.23
C ASN A 190 -15.68 7.72 5.27
N THR A 191 -14.35 7.63 5.11
CA THR A 191 -13.61 8.46 4.16
C THR A 191 -14.06 8.23 2.72
N ILE A 192 -14.12 6.97 2.30
CA ILE A 192 -14.53 6.57 0.94
C ILE A 192 -15.96 7.03 0.65
N ASP A 193 -16.86 6.86 1.62
CA ASP A 193 -18.26 7.26 1.52
C ASP A 193 -18.41 8.78 1.39
N HIS A 194 -17.65 9.53 2.19
CA HIS A 194 -17.65 10.98 2.15
C HIS A 194 -17.12 11.53 0.81
N GLN A 195 -16.10 10.89 0.24
CA GLN A 195 -15.54 11.25 -1.06
C GLN A 195 -16.44 10.85 -2.24
N GLY A 196 -17.49 10.06 -2.02
CA GLY A 196 -18.42 9.63 -3.06
C GLY A 196 -17.82 8.59 -4.01
N GLN A 197 -16.80 7.85 -3.59
CA GLN A 197 -15.99 6.98 -4.44
C GLN A 197 -16.37 5.50 -4.38
N ARG A 198 -17.56 5.19 -3.86
CA ARG A 198 -18.22 3.91 -4.15
C ARG A 198 -18.60 3.88 -5.63
N THR A 199 -17.61 3.63 -6.47
CA THR A 199 -17.86 3.27 -7.85
C THR A 199 -18.42 1.86 -7.77
N ASP A 200 -19.67 1.68 -8.22
CA ASP A 200 -20.38 0.41 -8.16
C ASP A 200 -19.49 -0.75 -8.66
N LEU A 201 -18.94 -1.55 -7.73
CA LEU A 201 -18.35 -2.84 -8.02
C LEU A 201 -19.52 -3.80 -8.29
N ASN A 202 -20.05 -3.72 -9.51
CA ASN A 202 -20.92 -4.74 -10.11
C ASN A 202 -20.09 -5.73 -10.92
#